data_AF-A0A537MGP8-F1
#
_entry.id   AF-A0A537MGP8-F1
#
_cell.length_a   1.000
_cell.length_b   1.000
_cell.length_c   1.000
_cell.angle_alpha   90.00
_cell.angle_beta   90.00
_cell.angle_gamma   90.00
#
_symmetry.space_group_name_H-M   'P 1'
#
loop_
_entity.id
_entity.type
_entity.pdbx_description
1 polymer ?
#
loop_
_entity_poly.entity_id
_entity_poly.type
_entity_poly.pdbx_seq_one_letter_code
_entity_poly.pdbx_strand_id
1 'polypeptide(L)'
;MRRCWRRPRRAASADPPAARWRGRRPNRPRHRPRAGRARRSRSRCRAAAKDWAGSPGRSCRPPVRTGDARQSSYAWSIRARLRLCESRTPCHQPANERSRRHHPVHPDDRRVPAGRGRALPDPQAGRADQGRSHDPRRFGRARQRAGLDPVSVFAFDNAIVRTPAPSVVQGLRTGAEAPTYEGVLAEFEAYLAALEAAGLAVERLEPLEAYPDSVFVEDPAFVLAEGAILLKPGACSRMGEASEIAPVLERRFERVLALDEGFADGGDILILPGEILIGLSARTDKLGAKRFCELARALGREARAVETPPGVLHLKTACALVDEGTVIATPALAGMFGGMEVMETPTGEEKAANLLRLNDTILIGADYPRTAELLAARAQIVPLPVAEIRKIDAGLSCMSLRWKGR
;
A
#
# COMPACT_ATOMS: atom_id res chain seq x y z
N MET A 1 64.47 12.33 -14.54
CA MET A 1 64.95 13.71 -14.26
C MET A 1 63.76 14.62 -14.11
N ARG A 2 63.65 15.29 -12.96
CA ARG A 2 62.53 16.13 -12.51
C ARG A 2 62.73 17.57 -12.99
N ARG A 3 61.67 18.23 -13.46
CA ARG A 3 61.47 19.70 -13.47
C ARG A 3 59.97 19.96 -13.61
N CYS A 4 59.36 21.01 -13.08
CA CYS A 4 59.50 21.73 -11.82
C CYS A 4 58.21 22.55 -11.72
N TRP A 5 57.61 22.58 -10.53
CA TRP A 5 56.43 23.37 -10.19
C TRP A 5 56.63 24.88 -10.35
N ARG A 6 55.59 25.60 -10.82
CA ARG A 6 55.34 27.01 -10.44
C ARG A 6 53.83 27.34 -10.42
N ARG A 7 53.34 27.63 -9.21
CA ARG A 7 52.18 28.52 -8.92
C ARG A 7 52.62 29.99 -8.99
N PRO A 8 51.70 30.92 -9.25
CA PRO A 8 51.23 31.86 -8.21
C PRO A 8 49.72 32.18 -8.39
N ARG A 9 48.94 32.86 -7.54
CA ARG A 9 48.94 33.36 -6.15
C ARG A 9 47.46 33.67 -5.84
N ARG A 10 47.09 33.68 -4.55
CA ARG A 10 45.78 34.07 -4.02
C ARG A 10 45.51 35.58 -4.16
N ALA A 11 44.24 35.94 -4.34
CA ALA A 11 43.60 37.18 -3.88
C ALA A 11 42.14 36.80 -3.54
N ALA A 12 41.76 36.76 -2.26
CA ALA A 12 41.28 37.86 -1.43
C ALA A 12 39.75 38.05 -1.55
N SER A 13 39.13 37.87 -0.38
CA SER A 13 37.75 38.01 0.03
C SER A 13 37.08 39.34 -0.31
N ALA A 14 35.78 39.29 -0.65
CA ALA A 14 34.84 40.40 -0.45
C ALA A 14 33.37 39.88 -0.43
N ASP A 15 32.80 39.67 0.76
CA ASP A 15 31.41 40.07 1.06
C ASP A 15 31.36 41.62 1.08
N PRO A 16 30.23 42.36 0.86
CA PRO A 16 28.90 42.19 1.49
C PRO A 16 27.74 42.77 0.59
N PRO A 17 26.55 43.26 1.05
CA PRO A 17 25.95 43.25 2.38
C PRO A 17 24.49 42.78 2.50
N ALA A 18 24.17 42.35 3.73
CA ALA A 18 22.84 42.16 4.27
C ALA A 18 22.01 43.47 4.23
N ALA A 19 20.82 43.39 3.61
CA ALA A 19 19.83 44.45 3.64
C ALA A 19 18.94 44.34 4.88
N ARG A 20 18.80 45.49 5.52
CA ARG A 20 18.21 45.73 6.84
C ARG A 20 16.72 45.45 6.89
N TRP A 21 16.33 44.82 7.99
CA TRP A 21 15.00 44.91 8.59
C TRP A 21 14.53 46.37 8.69
N ARG A 22 13.40 46.68 8.04
CA ARG A 22 12.55 47.83 8.39
C ARG A 22 11.16 47.32 8.69
N GLY A 23 10.79 47.41 9.97
CA GLY A 23 9.46 47.08 10.45
C GLY A 23 8.39 47.97 9.81
N ARG A 24 7.28 47.34 9.45
CA ARG A 24 5.98 47.99 9.33
C ARG A 24 4.99 47.18 10.17
N ARG A 25 4.53 47.80 11.26
CA ARG A 25 3.36 47.37 12.02
C ARG A 25 2.11 47.55 11.15
N PRO A 26 1.15 46.62 11.22
CA PRO A 26 -0.25 46.97 11.06
C PRO A 26 -1.01 46.92 12.39
N ASN A 27 -1.92 47.88 12.52
CA ASN A 27 -2.81 48.14 13.64
C ASN A 27 -3.56 46.91 14.17
N ARG A 28 -3.59 46.76 15.49
CA ARG A 28 -4.66 46.09 16.25
C ARG A 28 -5.84 47.06 16.41
N PRO A 29 -7.09 46.65 16.15
CA PRO A 29 -8.24 47.22 16.83
C PRO A 29 -8.60 46.35 18.03
N ARG A 30 -8.49 46.95 19.22
CA ARG A 30 -9.12 46.47 20.45
C ARG A 30 -10.59 46.90 20.42
N HIS A 31 -11.55 45.97 20.45
CA HIS A 31 -12.91 46.26 20.90
C HIS A 31 -13.58 45.05 21.55
N ARG A 32 -13.69 45.09 22.88
CA ARG A 32 -14.81 44.67 23.74
C ARG A 32 -14.40 45.11 25.16
N PRO A 33 -15.32 45.66 26.00
CA PRO A 33 -16.50 44.92 26.42
C PRO A 33 -17.77 45.78 26.63
N ARG A 34 -18.95 45.14 26.55
CA ARG A 34 -20.11 45.56 27.35
C ARG A 34 -20.80 44.33 27.91
N ALA A 35 -20.77 44.23 29.24
CA ALA A 35 -21.52 43.30 30.03
C ALA A 35 -23.00 43.74 30.07
N GLY A 36 -23.90 42.85 29.69
CA GLY A 36 -25.34 42.99 29.86
C GLY A 36 -25.84 41.94 30.85
N ARG A 37 -26.20 42.37 32.06
CA ARG A 37 -26.99 41.59 33.01
C ARG A 37 -28.43 41.50 32.50
N ALA A 38 -29.02 40.32 32.48
CA ALA A 38 -30.47 40.18 32.62
C ALA A 38 -30.89 38.78 33.13
N ARG A 39 -31.37 38.80 34.38
CA ARG A 39 -32.53 38.09 34.93
C ARG A 39 -32.64 36.57 34.74
N ARG A 40 -32.37 35.89 35.86
CA ARG A 40 -32.89 34.56 36.21
C ARG A 40 -34.41 34.64 36.42
N SER A 41 -35.18 33.82 35.70
CA SER A 41 -36.53 33.41 36.11
C SER A 41 -36.46 32.01 36.72
N ARG A 42 -36.89 31.91 37.97
CA ARG A 42 -37.12 30.66 38.69
C ARG A 42 -38.54 30.19 38.35
N SER A 43 -38.71 29.01 37.78
CA SER A 43 -39.98 28.30 37.80
C SER A 43 -39.82 27.01 38.61
N ARG A 44 -40.63 26.95 39.67
CA ARG A 44 -40.79 25.84 40.62
C ARG A 44 -41.46 24.67 39.90
N CYS A 45 -40.94 23.46 40.07
CA CYS A 45 -41.77 22.25 39.98
C CYS A 45 -41.66 21.50 41.30
N ARG A 46 -42.83 21.25 41.87
CA ARG A 46 -43.06 20.58 43.15
C ARG A 46 -42.90 19.07 43.01
N ALA A 47 -42.67 18.47 44.17
CA ALA A 47 -42.51 17.06 44.49
C ALA A 47 -43.59 16.12 43.95
N ALA A 48 -43.19 14.87 43.75
CA ALA A 48 -43.92 13.68 44.22
C ALA A 48 -42.91 12.54 44.42
N ALA A 49 -42.74 12.13 45.69
CA ALA A 49 -42.08 10.90 46.10
C ALA A 49 -43.14 9.99 46.71
N LYS A 50 -43.11 8.69 46.39
CA LYS A 50 -43.74 7.60 47.14
C LYS A 50 -42.88 6.33 47.01
N ASP A 51 -42.18 6.04 48.10
CA ASP A 51 -42.00 4.77 48.81
C ASP A 51 -42.07 3.42 48.07
N TRP A 52 -40.97 2.66 48.17
CA TRP A 52 -41.00 1.26 48.63
C TRP A 52 -39.67 0.91 49.34
N ALA A 53 -39.78 0.20 50.46
CA ALA A 53 -38.74 -0.07 51.45
C ALA A 53 -38.08 -1.47 51.36
N GLY A 54 -36.90 -1.58 51.97
CA GLY A 54 -36.19 -2.82 52.41
C GLY A 54 -35.12 -3.32 51.43
N SER A 55 -33.89 -3.71 51.76
CA SER A 55 -33.06 -3.78 52.99
C SER A 55 -31.62 -4.21 52.55
N PRO A 56 -30.59 -4.30 53.42
CA PRO A 56 -29.31 -3.58 53.20
C PRO A 56 -28.11 -4.43 52.74
N GLY A 57 -27.07 -3.77 52.22
CA GLY A 57 -25.71 -4.33 52.23
C GLY A 57 -24.68 -3.69 51.29
N ARG A 58 -23.71 -2.98 51.90
CA ARG A 58 -22.35 -2.64 51.43
C ARG A 58 -22.17 -1.41 50.51
N SER A 59 -21.69 -0.35 51.16
CA SER A 59 -20.82 0.73 50.64
C SER A 59 -19.60 0.15 49.88
N CYS A 60 -19.08 0.73 48.80
CA CYS A 60 -18.51 2.08 48.69
C CYS A 60 -18.63 2.65 47.26
N ARG A 61 -18.82 3.97 47.17
CA ARG A 61 -18.90 4.77 45.93
C ARG A 61 -17.51 5.01 45.30
N PRO A 62 -17.40 5.10 43.96
CA PRO A 62 -16.38 5.89 43.27
C PRO A 62 -16.88 7.33 43.01
N PRO A 63 -16.00 8.33 42.79
CA PRO A 63 -16.44 9.67 42.42
C PRO A 63 -16.77 9.78 40.93
N VAL A 64 -17.93 10.38 40.64
CA VAL A 64 -18.34 10.87 39.32
C VAL A 64 -17.86 12.31 39.17
N ARG A 65 -17.21 12.63 38.06
CA ARG A 65 -17.21 13.99 37.48
C ARG A 65 -17.90 13.95 36.13
N THR A 66 -18.94 14.76 36.04
CA THR A 66 -19.77 15.05 34.87
C THR A 66 -19.03 15.95 33.89
N GLY A 67 -19.03 15.57 32.61
CA GLY A 67 -18.65 16.42 31.48
C GLY A 67 -19.62 16.14 30.34
N ASP A 68 -20.44 17.15 30.03
CA ASP A 68 -21.50 17.15 29.03
C ASP A 68 -20.88 17.23 27.62
N ALA A 69 -21.14 16.24 26.76
CA ALA A 69 -20.80 16.31 25.34
C ALA A 69 -21.85 15.55 24.54
N ARG A 70 -22.64 16.31 23.78
CA ARG A 70 -23.58 15.81 22.76
C ARG A 70 -22.81 14.92 21.78
N GLN A 71 -23.20 13.66 21.64
CA GLN A 71 -22.65 12.77 20.63
C GLN A 71 -23.74 12.20 19.73
N SER A 72 -23.49 12.42 18.44
CA SER A 72 -24.07 11.78 17.27
C SER A 72 -24.11 10.26 17.43
N SER A 73 -25.25 9.67 17.10
CA SER A 73 -25.53 8.25 17.24
C SER A 73 -24.88 7.43 16.13
N TYR A 74 -23.59 7.08 16.21
CA TYR A 74 -22.98 6.01 15.38
C TYR A 74 -21.64 5.46 15.94
N ALA A 75 -21.44 5.47 17.27
CA ALA A 75 -20.17 5.03 17.90
C ALA A 75 -20.29 3.87 18.91
N TRP A 76 -21.39 3.10 18.88
CA TRP A 76 -21.68 2.05 19.86
C TRP A 76 -21.77 0.64 19.27
N SER A 77 -20.75 0.20 18.51
CA SER A 77 -20.63 -1.23 18.15
C SER A 77 -19.22 -1.79 17.94
N ILE A 78 -18.13 -1.02 17.96
CA ILE A 78 -16.77 -1.57 17.69
C ILE A 78 -15.93 -1.81 18.96
N ARG A 79 -16.18 -1.09 20.06
CA ARG A 79 -15.45 -1.33 21.34
C ARG A 79 -15.91 -2.55 22.14
N ALA A 80 -16.97 -3.25 21.72
CA ALA A 80 -17.48 -4.44 22.40
C ALA A 80 -16.91 -5.77 21.85
N ARG A 81 -16.14 -5.79 20.76
CA ARG A 81 -15.59 -7.04 20.18
C ARG A 81 -14.17 -7.41 20.62
N LEU A 82 -13.43 -6.50 21.28
CA LEU A 82 -12.08 -6.79 21.79
C LEU A 82 -12.06 -7.70 23.04
N ARG A 83 -13.23 -8.12 23.57
CA ARG A 83 -13.32 -9.11 24.68
C ARG A 83 -13.83 -10.49 24.26
N LEU A 84 -14.01 -10.74 22.96
CA LEU A 84 -14.49 -12.03 22.43
C LEU A 84 -13.42 -12.81 21.67
N CYS A 85 -12.17 -12.32 21.61
CA CYS A 85 -11.07 -13.02 20.95
C CYS A 85 -10.37 -14.05 21.86
N GLU A 86 -11.13 -14.69 22.77
CA GLU A 86 -10.71 -15.91 23.48
C GLU A 86 -11.53 -17.15 23.05
N SER A 87 -12.50 -17.01 22.15
CA SER A 87 -13.27 -18.15 21.64
C SER A 87 -12.80 -18.64 20.27
N ARG A 88 -11.90 -19.63 20.33
CA ARG A 88 -11.69 -20.76 19.40
C ARG A 88 -12.11 -20.57 17.93
N THR A 89 -11.20 -20.03 17.13
CA THR A 89 -10.93 -20.55 15.77
C THR A 89 -9.43 -20.36 15.51
N PRO A 90 -8.62 -21.42 15.30
CA PRO A 90 -7.19 -21.25 15.11
C PRO A 90 -6.91 -20.59 13.76
N CYS A 91 -6.13 -19.51 13.77
CA CYS A 91 -5.42 -19.05 12.59
C CYS A 91 -4.41 -20.14 12.22
N HIS A 92 -4.67 -20.90 11.15
CA HIS A 92 -3.76 -21.94 10.69
C HIS A 92 -2.48 -21.32 10.14
N GLN A 93 -1.37 -21.47 10.87
CA GLN A 93 -0.04 -21.37 10.29
C GLN A 93 0.36 -22.77 9.77
N PRO A 94 0.85 -22.93 8.53
CA PRO A 94 1.44 -24.20 8.12
C PRO A 94 2.81 -24.38 8.78
N ALA A 95 2.94 -25.40 9.62
CA ALA A 95 4.22 -25.86 10.16
C ALA A 95 4.99 -26.62 9.09
N ASN A 96 6.25 -26.23 8.87
CA ASN A 96 7.14 -26.85 7.89
C ASN A 96 7.93 -27.97 8.57
N GLU A 97 7.45 -29.21 8.51
CA GLU A 97 8.19 -30.37 9.04
C GLU A 97 9.07 -31.03 7.96
N ARG A 98 10.38 -30.89 8.14
CA ARG A 98 11.37 -31.79 7.53
C ARG A 98 11.23 -33.18 8.14
N SER A 99 10.95 -34.19 7.32
CA SER A 99 11.34 -35.56 7.66
C SER A 99 11.95 -36.27 6.46
N ARG A 100 13.22 -36.65 6.62
CA ARG A 100 13.93 -37.61 5.79
C ARG A 100 13.33 -38.99 6.02
N ARG A 101 12.91 -39.70 4.98
CA ARG A 101 12.92 -41.18 4.96
C ARG A 101 13.30 -41.69 3.57
N HIS A 102 14.43 -42.39 3.54
CA HIS A 102 14.82 -43.29 2.46
C HIS A 102 13.83 -44.45 2.36
N HIS A 103 13.54 -44.90 1.13
CA HIS A 103 13.33 -46.33 0.83
C HIS A 103 13.51 -46.65 -0.66
N PRO A 104 13.78 -47.94 -0.99
CA PRO A 104 14.72 -48.33 -2.04
C PRO A 104 14.08 -48.64 -3.39
N VAL A 105 14.92 -48.71 -4.42
CA VAL A 105 14.62 -49.14 -5.79
C VAL A 105 14.90 -50.64 -5.93
N HIS A 106 13.95 -51.41 -6.50
CA HIS A 106 14.19 -52.54 -7.43
C HIS A 106 12.87 -53.12 -8.01
N PRO A 107 12.87 -54.01 -9.04
CA PRO A 107 12.23 -53.78 -10.35
C PRO A 107 11.13 -54.81 -10.69
N ASP A 108 10.37 -54.59 -11.77
CA ASP A 108 10.18 -55.52 -12.91
C ASP A 108 9.00 -55.12 -13.81
N ASP A 109 9.32 -54.87 -15.07
CA ASP A 109 8.87 -55.63 -16.24
C ASP A 109 7.44 -56.25 -16.25
N ARG A 110 6.58 -55.76 -17.17
CA ARG A 110 6.04 -56.53 -18.33
C ARG A 110 4.73 -56.00 -18.94
N ARG A 111 4.72 -56.08 -20.27
CA ARG A 111 3.60 -56.34 -21.22
C ARG A 111 2.82 -55.17 -21.85
N VAL A 112 3.15 -54.96 -23.12
CA VAL A 112 2.33 -54.48 -24.24
C VAL A 112 1.10 -55.40 -24.47
N PRO A 113 0.01 -54.95 -25.13
CA PRO A 113 -0.04 -55.07 -26.60
C PRO A 113 -0.78 -53.93 -27.38
N ALA A 114 -0.18 -53.60 -28.53
CA ALA A 114 -0.72 -53.37 -29.88
C ALA A 114 -1.97 -52.50 -30.13
N GLY A 115 -1.80 -51.53 -31.05
CA GLY A 115 -2.91 -50.99 -31.85
C GLY A 115 -2.54 -49.88 -32.86
N ARG A 116 -2.22 -50.29 -34.10
CA ARG A 116 -2.52 -49.65 -35.42
C ARG A 116 -2.37 -48.10 -35.52
N GLY A 117 -1.46 -47.51 -36.29
CA GLY A 117 -1.12 -47.76 -37.69
C GLY A 117 -1.82 -46.75 -38.62
N ARG A 118 -1.07 -45.76 -39.17
CA ARG A 118 -1.24 -45.02 -40.45
C ARG A 118 -0.24 -43.84 -40.46
N ALA A 119 0.89 -43.96 -41.15
CA ALA A 119 1.13 -43.61 -42.56
C ALA A 119 1.23 -42.10 -42.81
N LEU A 120 2.48 -41.61 -42.87
CA LEU A 120 2.89 -40.30 -43.39
C LEU A 120 2.90 -40.33 -44.92
N PRO A 121 2.75 -39.16 -45.56
CA PRO A 121 3.63 -38.85 -46.67
C PRO A 121 4.18 -37.42 -46.66
N ASP A 122 5.39 -37.29 -47.21
CA ASP A 122 6.12 -36.08 -47.61
C ASP A 122 6.70 -36.39 -49.01
N PRO A 123 7.25 -35.46 -49.84
CA PRO A 123 7.07 -34.01 -50.02
C PRO A 123 6.78 -33.62 -51.51
N GLN A 124 6.69 -32.29 -51.74
CA GLN A 124 6.92 -31.54 -53.00
C GLN A 124 5.80 -31.45 -54.06
N ALA A 125 5.19 -30.25 -54.15
CA ALA A 125 4.83 -29.61 -55.41
C ALA A 125 4.76 -28.08 -55.20
N GLY A 126 5.55 -27.32 -55.94
CA GLY A 126 5.54 -25.86 -55.91
C GLY A 126 4.41 -25.25 -56.73
N ARG A 127 4.09 -23.97 -56.44
CA ARG A 127 3.80 -22.92 -57.43
C ARG A 127 3.65 -21.57 -56.74
N ALA A 128 4.17 -20.55 -57.42
CA ALA A 128 4.13 -19.15 -57.07
C ALA A 128 2.72 -18.56 -57.18
N ASP A 129 2.41 -17.56 -56.35
CA ASP A 129 1.55 -16.45 -56.76
C ASP A 129 1.96 -15.15 -56.04
N GLN A 130 1.82 -14.06 -56.78
CA GLN A 130 2.39 -12.74 -56.53
C GLN A 130 1.40 -11.85 -55.76
N GLY A 131 1.96 -10.97 -54.92
CA GLY A 131 1.52 -9.58 -54.78
C GLY A 131 0.18 -9.31 -54.12
N ARG A 132 0.20 -9.01 -52.81
CA ARG A 132 -0.59 -7.90 -52.23
C ARG A 132 0.22 -7.19 -51.15
N SER A 133 0.49 -5.92 -51.38
CA SER A 133 1.07 -4.97 -50.43
C SER A 133 0.21 -4.86 -49.17
N HIS A 134 0.83 -5.08 -48.01
CA HIS A 134 0.25 -4.71 -46.72
C HIS A 134 0.48 -3.22 -46.49
N ASP A 135 -0.60 -2.44 -46.60
CA ASP A 135 -0.68 -1.07 -46.10
C ASP A 135 -0.82 -1.10 -44.57
N PRO A 136 0.14 -0.57 -43.78
CA PRO A 136 0.07 -0.59 -42.32
C PRO A 136 -0.91 0.43 -41.71
N ARG A 137 -1.67 1.21 -42.50
CA ARG A 137 -2.46 2.35 -41.99
C ARG A 137 -3.96 2.11 -41.80
N ARG A 138 -4.35 0.94 -41.29
CA ARG A 138 -5.74 0.71 -40.85
C ARG A 138 -5.82 0.02 -39.48
N PHE A 139 -5.30 0.68 -38.46
CA PHE A 139 -5.77 0.44 -37.10
C PHE A 139 -7.13 1.12 -36.93
N GLY A 140 -8.16 0.29 -36.76
CA GLY A 140 -9.53 0.71 -36.52
C GLY A 140 -9.62 1.57 -35.27
N ARG A 141 -10.29 2.72 -35.38
CA ARG A 141 -10.69 3.55 -34.25
C ARG A 141 -11.59 2.74 -33.33
N ALA A 142 -11.05 2.31 -32.19
CA ALA A 142 -11.86 1.89 -31.06
C ALA A 142 -12.76 3.06 -30.65
N ARG A 143 -14.05 2.78 -30.46
CA ARG A 143 -15.05 3.76 -30.03
C ARG A 143 -14.61 4.37 -28.70
N GLN A 144 -14.25 5.66 -28.72
CA GLN A 144 -14.10 6.47 -27.51
C GLN A 144 -15.45 6.48 -26.78
N ARG A 145 -15.51 5.79 -25.64
CA ARG A 145 -16.53 6.09 -24.63
C ARG A 145 -16.15 7.41 -23.98
N ALA A 146 -17.05 8.38 -24.04
CA ALA A 146 -16.90 9.65 -23.35
C ALA A 146 -17.04 9.45 -21.83
N GLY A 147 -16.15 10.07 -21.05
CA GLY A 147 -16.37 10.37 -19.63
C GLY A 147 -15.13 10.22 -18.75
N LEU A 148 -14.60 11.38 -18.30
CA LEU A 148 -13.45 11.63 -17.40
C LEU A 148 -12.11 11.80 -18.13
N ASP A 149 -11.49 12.97 -17.93
CA ASP A 149 -10.07 13.17 -18.20
C ASP A 149 -9.30 12.04 -17.49
N PRO A 150 -8.41 11.31 -18.19
CA PRO A 150 -7.65 10.24 -17.56
C PRO A 150 -6.59 10.92 -16.69
N VAL A 151 -6.96 11.28 -15.47
CA VAL A 151 -5.97 11.42 -14.41
C VAL A 151 -5.26 10.08 -14.38
N SER A 152 -4.00 10.08 -14.80
CA SER A 152 -3.17 8.89 -14.84
C SER A 152 -3.26 8.19 -13.48
N VAL A 153 -3.38 6.86 -13.47
CA VAL A 153 -3.58 6.07 -12.24
C VAL A 153 -2.40 6.13 -11.27
N PHE A 154 -1.29 6.75 -11.71
CA PHE A 154 -0.11 7.03 -10.93
C PHE A 154 0.18 8.53 -10.75
N ALA A 155 -0.76 9.40 -11.13
CA ALA A 155 -0.69 10.82 -10.80
C ALA A 155 -1.10 11.01 -9.33
N PHE A 156 -0.16 11.43 -8.49
CA PHE A 156 -0.35 11.58 -7.05
C PHE A 156 0.15 12.94 -6.59
N ASP A 157 -0.58 13.53 -5.65
CA ASP A 157 -0.18 14.76 -4.95
C ASP A 157 -0.33 14.66 -3.43
N ASN A 158 -0.82 13.53 -2.93
CA ASN A 158 -0.95 13.26 -1.51
C ASN A 158 -0.40 11.86 -1.20
N ALA A 159 0.27 11.76 -0.05
CA ALA A 159 0.62 10.49 0.56
C ALA A 159 0.35 10.48 2.06
N ILE A 160 0.01 9.31 2.60
CA ILE A 160 0.07 9.01 4.03
C ILE A 160 1.18 7.99 4.23
N VAL A 161 2.01 8.23 5.24
CA VAL A 161 3.09 7.35 5.68
C VAL A 161 3.01 7.21 7.18
N ARG A 162 3.60 6.16 7.76
CA ARG A 162 3.75 6.05 9.22
C ARG A 162 5.21 5.88 9.58
N THR A 163 5.64 6.65 10.57
CA THR A 163 6.99 6.53 11.13
C THR A 163 7.20 5.12 11.66
N PRO A 164 8.32 4.44 11.34
CA PRO A 164 8.62 3.14 11.93
C PRO A 164 8.76 3.26 13.45
N ALA A 165 8.19 2.31 14.18
CA ALA A 165 8.40 2.18 15.61
C ALA A 165 9.72 1.44 15.87
N PRO A 166 10.45 1.71 16.97
CA PRO A 166 11.51 0.83 17.49
C PRO A 166 11.18 -0.67 17.46
N SER A 167 9.92 -1.04 17.70
CA SER A 167 9.48 -2.44 17.61
C SER A 167 9.57 -3.07 16.22
N VAL A 168 9.85 -2.31 15.15
CA VAL A 168 10.01 -2.80 13.75
C VAL A 168 11.06 -3.90 13.60
N VAL A 169 12.02 -3.98 14.52
CA VAL A 169 13.00 -5.09 14.59
C VAL A 169 12.32 -6.46 14.81
N GLN A 170 11.07 -6.46 15.27
CA GLN A 170 10.21 -7.62 15.49
C GLN A 170 9.16 -7.82 14.37
N GLY A 171 9.26 -7.05 13.27
CA GLY A 171 8.37 -7.16 12.12
C GLY A 171 8.34 -8.56 11.52
N LEU A 172 7.21 -8.91 10.91
CA LEU A 172 6.99 -10.21 10.29
C LEU A 172 8.01 -10.44 9.17
N ARG A 173 8.65 -11.61 9.17
CA ARG A 173 9.65 -11.98 8.18
C ARG A 173 9.75 -13.48 7.97
N THR A 174 10.16 -13.87 6.78
CA THR A 174 10.53 -15.22 6.39
C THR A 174 12.03 -15.48 6.57
N GLY A 175 12.84 -14.42 6.48
CA GLY A 175 14.29 -14.47 6.68
C GLY A 175 14.72 -14.53 8.15
N ALA A 176 15.95 -14.99 8.39
CA ALA A 176 16.52 -15.09 9.74
C ALA A 176 17.10 -13.76 10.27
N GLU A 177 17.53 -12.87 9.37
CA GLU A 177 18.16 -11.61 9.74
C GLU A 177 17.09 -10.57 10.14
N ALA A 178 17.27 -9.96 11.31
CA ALA A 178 16.43 -8.85 11.75
C ALA A 178 16.95 -7.52 11.19
N PRO A 179 16.07 -6.56 10.87
CA PRO A 179 16.51 -5.20 10.61
C PRO A 179 16.94 -4.52 11.91
N THR A 180 17.70 -3.46 11.76
CA THR A 180 17.99 -2.47 12.79
C THR A 180 16.97 -1.34 12.72
N TYR A 181 16.59 -0.79 13.87
CA TYR A 181 15.65 0.33 13.90
C TYR A 181 16.25 1.55 13.19
N GLU A 182 17.51 1.87 13.46
CA GLU A 182 18.22 3.00 12.88
C GLU A 182 18.34 2.88 11.36
N GLY A 183 18.57 1.66 10.86
CA GLY A 183 18.65 1.39 9.43
C GLY A 183 17.30 1.54 8.74
N VAL A 184 16.22 0.97 9.29
CA VAL A 184 14.86 1.16 8.76
C VAL A 184 14.46 2.63 8.79
N LEU A 185 14.77 3.35 9.87
CA LEU A 185 14.48 4.77 9.98
C LEU A 185 15.23 5.57 8.90
N ALA A 186 16.52 5.28 8.67
CA ALA A 186 17.30 5.94 7.62
C ALA A 186 16.73 5.71 6.21
N GLU A 187 16.35 4.47 5.88
CA GLU A 187 15.71 4.13 4.60
C GLU A 187 14.34 4.80 4.46
N PHE A 188 13.57 4.84 5.54
CA PHE A 188 12.28 5.52 5.59
C PHE A 188 12.41 7.03 5.34
N GLU A 189 13.36 7.71 5.98
CA GLU A 189 13.58 9.16 5.75
C GLU A 189 14.03 9.45 4.31
N ALA A 190 14.85 8.57 3.71
CA ALA A 190 15.22 8.68 2.29
C ALA A 190 13.98 8.51 1.37
N TYR A 191 13.09 7.59 1.72
CA TYR A 191 11.82 7.41 1.03
C TYR A 191 10.89 8.62 1.15
N LEU A 192 10.78 9.22 2.34
CA LEU A 192 10.00 10.45 2.54
C LEU A 192 10.49 11.59 1.65
N ALA A 193 11.81 11.83 1.65
CA ALA A 193 12.40 12.85 0.81
C ALA A 193 12.12 12.61 -0.68
N ALA A 194 12.09 11.34 -1.12
CA ALA A 194 11.77 10.98 -2.49
C ALA A 194 10.28 11.22 -2.85
N LEU A 195 9.35 10.95 -1.92
CA LEU A 195 7.93 11.27 -2.11
C LEU A 195 7.72 12.79 -2.26
N GLU A 196 8.34 13.58 -1.39
CA GLU A 196 8.26 15.04 -1.43
C GLU A 196 8.89 15.61 -2.70
N ALA A 197 10.05 15.08 -3.12
CA ALA A 197 10.71 15.46 -4.36
C ALA A 197 9.88 15.10 -5.61
N ALA A 198 9.09 14.02 -5.54
CA ALA A 198 8.13 13.65 -6.58
C ALA A 198 6.84 14.49 -6.57
N GLY A 199 6.74 15.48 -5.68
CA GLY A 199 5.66 16.46 -5.63
C GLY A 199 4.46 16.09 -4.75
N LEU A 200 4.60 15.10 -3.87
CA LEU A 200 3.52 14.69 -2.97
C LEU A 200 3.56 15.49 -1.66
N ALA A 201 2.38 15.91 -1.19
CA ALA A 201 2.19 16.36 0.18
C ALA A 201 2.05 15.15 1.10
N VAL A 202 3.01 14.96 2.01
CA VAL A 202 3.10 13.76 2.85
C VAL A 202 2.53 14.03 4.26
N GLU A 203 1.51 13.29 4.68
CA GLU A 203 1.07 13.21 6.07
C GLU A 203 1.79 12.07 6.78
N ARG A 204 2.71 12.45 7.68
CA ARG A 204 3.45 11.53 8.53
C ARG A 204 2.68 11.23 9.81
N LEU A 205 2.36 9.96 10.01
CA LEU A 205 1.72 9.46 11.23
C LEU A 205 2.75 9.05 12.28
N GLU A 206 2.34 9.15 13.55
CA GLU A 206 3.12 8.70 14.70
C GLU A 206 3.36 7.18 14.67
N PRO A 207 4.49 6.70 15.21
CA PRO A 207 4.76 5.26 15.29
C PRO A 207 3.76 4.53 16.19
N LEU A 208 3.53 3.24 15.95
CA LEU A 208 2.72 2.39 16.80
C LEU A 208 3.55 1.23 17.34
N GLU A 209 4.06 1.37 18.57
CA GLU A 209 4.90 0.33 19.20
C GLU A 209 4.24 -1.04 19.27
N ALA A 210 2.92 -1.09 19.47
CA ALA A 210 2.15 -2.33 19.53
C ALA A 210 2.08 -3.09 18.18
N TYR A 211 2.45 -2.44 17.09
CA TYR A 211 2.37 -2.96 15.72
C TYR A 211 3.71 -2.76 15.00
N PRO A 212 4.65 -3.73 15.12
CA PRO A 212 5.98 -3.68 14.50
C PRO A 212 5.95 -3.33 12.99
N ASP A 213 4.95 -3.85 12.28
CA ASP A 213 4.80 -3.70 10.83
C ASP A 213 3.99 -2.45 10.42
N SER A 214 3.60 -1.58 11.38
CA SER A 214 2.70 -0.45 11.11
C SER A 214 3.26 0.63 10.19
N VAL A 215 4.57 0.61 9.92
CA VAL A 215 5.20 1.40 8.85
C VAL A 215 4.61 1.05 7.47
N PHE A 216 4.11 -0.17 7.28
CA PHE A 216 3.52 -0.65 6.03
C PHE A 216 2.03 -0.33 5.95
N VAL A 217 1.71 0.97 5.86
CA VAL A 217 0.34 1.50 5.83
C VAL A 217 -0.47 1.08 4.60
N GLU A 218 0.17 0.51 3.58
CA GLU A 218 -0.51 -0.02 2.40
C GLU A 218 -1.40 -1.23 2.73
N ASP A 219 -1.04 -2.06 3.70
CA ASP A 219 -1.80 -3.28 3.99
C ASP A 219 -3.15 -3.05 4.71
N PRO A 220 -3.25 -2.17 5.72
CA PRO A 220 -4.52 -1.94 6.42
C PRO A 220 -5.54 -1.10 5.64
N ALA A 221 -5.18 -0.50 4.50
CA ALA A 221 -6.10 0.37 3.76
C ALA A 221 -5.80 0.46 2.26
N PHE A 222 -6.82 0.76 1.48
CA PHE A 222 -6.71 1.07 0.06
C PHE A 222 -7.35 2.43 -0.21
N VAL A 223 -6.70 3.27 -1.03
CA VAL A 223 -7.17 4.64 -1.29
C VAL A 223 -7.21 4.96 -2.78
N LEU A 224 -8.17 5.81 -3.14
CA LEU A 224 -8.38 6.38 -4.47
C LEU A 224 -8.83 7.84 -4.32
N ALA A 225 -8.90 8.58 -5.42
CA ALA A 225 -9.48 9.93 -5.43
C ALA A 225 -10.97 9.95 -5.01
N GLU A 226 -11.68 8.82 -5.15
CA GLU A 226 -13.10 8.65 -4.84
C GLU A 226 -13.39 8.32 -3.38
N GLY A 227 -12.39 7.82 -2.64
CA GLY A 227 -12.57 7.35 -1.28
C GLY A 227 -11.52 6.35 -0.83
N ALA A 228 -11.73 5.83 0.36
CA ALA A 228 -10.87 4.82 0.97
C ALA A 228 -11.66 3.56 1.36
N ILE A 229 -10.94 2.45 1.44
CA ILE A 229 -11.43 1.16 1.95
C ILE A 229 -10.48 0.75 3.08
N LEU A 230 -11.01 0.63 4.29
CA LEU A 230 -10.33 -0.07 5.38
C LEU A 230 -10.30 -1.56 5.07
N LEU A 231 -9.09 -2.10 4.97
CA LEU A 231 -8.87 -3.51 4.72
C LEU A 231 -8.81 -4.27 6.05
N LYS A 232 -8.62 -5.58 5.96
CA LYS A 232 -8.54 -6.45 7.12
C LYS A 232 -7.33 -7.35 6.96
N PRO A 233 -6.17 -6.93 7.50
CA PRO A 233 -4.93 -7.66 7.29
C PRO A 233 -5.03 -9.13 7.72
N GLY A 234 -4.47 -10.03 6.91
CA GLY A 234 -4.53 -11.47 7.16
C GLY A 234 -3.66 -11.93 8.34
N ALA A 235 -2.66 -11.14 8.73
CA ALA A 235 -1.81 -11.43 9.87
C ALA A 235 -2.46 -10.97 11.19
N CYS A 236 -2.63 -11.88 12.14
CA CYS A 236 -3.25 -11.59 13.44
C CYS A 236 -2.58 -10.43 14.19
N SER A 237 -1.25 -10.32 14.14
CA SER A 237 -0.50 -9.23 14.79
C SER A 237 -0.82 -7.85 14.19
N ARG A 238 -1.33 -7.79 12.96
CA ARG A 238 -1.60 -6.55 12.20
C ARG A 238 -3.08 -6.17 12.15
N MET A 239 -3.97 -7.02 12.65
CA MET A 239 -5.43 -6.85 12.50
C MET A 239 -5.98 -5.55 13.14
N GLY A 240 -5.26 -4.97 14.10
CA GLY A 240 -5.62 -3.69 14.71
C GLY A 240 -5.22 -2.45 13.91
N GLU A 241 -4.29 -2.56 12.95
CA GLU A 241 -3.74 -1.41 12.23
C GLU A 241 -4.79 -0.64 11.42
N ALA A 242 -5.79 -1.34 10.88
CA ALA A 242 -6.93 -0.72 10.19
C ALA A 242 -7.72 0.21 11.12
N SER A 243 -7.88 -0.15 12.40
CA SER A 243 -8.57 0.70 13.38
C SER A 243 -7.76 1.95 13.71
N GLU A 244 -6.43 1.84 13.70
CA GLU A 244 -5.52 2.95 14.01
C GLU A 244 -5.41 3.98 12.87
N ILE A 245 -5.58 3.54 11.61
CA ILE A 245 -5.55 4.44 10.44
C ILE A 245 -6.94 5.01 10.09
N ALA A 246 -8.03 4.36 10.52
CA ALA A 246 -9.41 4.79 10.21
C ALA A 246 -9.69 6.28 10.50
N PRO A 247 -9.34 6.85 11.67
CA PRO A 247 -9.61 8.26 11.94
C PRO A 247 -8.86 9.21 11.01
N VAL A 248 -7.72 8.78 10.42
CA VAL A 248 -6.97 9.56 9.42
C VAL A 248 -7.74 9.55 8.11
N LEU A 249 -8.18 8.38 7.66
CA LEU A 249 -8.93 8.23 6.40
C LEU A 249 -10.26 8.99 6.46
N GLU A 250 -10.98 8.92 7.58
CA GLU A 250 -12.23 9.67 7.78
C GLU A 250 -12.07 11.19 7.71
N ARG A 251 -10.88 11.72 8.03
CA ARG A 251 -10.58 13.14 7.84
C ARG A 251 -10.23 13.50 6.40
N ARG A 252 -9.69 12.55 5.64
CA ARG A 252 -9.15 12.79 4.28
C ARG A 252 -10.15 12.49 3.18
N PHE A 253 -11.07 11.55 3.40
CA PHE A 253 -11.98 11.05 2.39
C PHE A 253 -13.42 11.22 2.84
N GLU A 254 -14.26 11.72 1.94
CA GLU A 254 -15.72 11.80 2.16
C GLU A 254 -16.34 10.40 2.34
N ARG A 255 -15.78 9.41 1.65
CA ARG A 255 -16.24 8.02 1.66
C ARG A 255 -15.15 7.11 2.18
N VAL A 256 -15.37 6.53 3.35
CA VAL A 256 -14.56 5.45 3.91
C VAL A 256 -15.44 4.21 4.05
N LEU A 257 -15.14 3.19 3.26
CA LEU A 257 -15.77 1.88 3.34
C LEU A 257 -14.89 0.95 4.17
N ALA A 258 -15.41 -0.22 4.57
CA ALA A 258 -14.65 -1.19 5.33
C ALA A 258 -14.96 -2.62 4.90
N LEU A 259 -13.92 -3.45 4.85
CA LEU A 259 -14.05 -4.88 4.67
C LEU A 259 -14.62 -5.50 5.96
N ASP A 260 -15.84 -6.03 5.88
CA ASP A 260 -16.56 -6.65 7.00
C ASP A 260 -16.24 -8.13 7.16
N GLU A 261 -16.02 -8.83 6.04
CA GLU A 261 -15.78 -10.27 5.98
C GLU A 261 -14.54 -10.62 5.13
N GLY A 262 -13.95 -11.79 5.41
CA GLY A 262 -12.70 -12.23 4.78
C GLY A 262 -11.48 -11.45 5.27
N PHE A 263 -10.36 -11.64 4.55
CA PHE A 263 -9.08 -10.97 4.78
C PHE A 263 -8.51 -10.45 3.46
N ALA A 264 -7.91 -9.26 3.51
CA ALA A 264 -7.21 -8.67 2.38
C ALA A 264 -6.09 -7.75 2.88
N ASP A 265 -4.92 -7.88 2.27
CA ASP A 265 -3.78 -6.96 2.44
C ASP A 265 -3.68 -6.08 1.19
N GLY A 266 -3.48 -4.78 1.35
CA GLY A 266 -3.29 -3.87 0.22
C GLY A 266 -2.04 -4.13 -0.62
N GLY A 267 -1.04 -4.84 -0.10
CA GLY A 267 0.07 -5.39 -0.89
C GLY A 267 -0.38 -6.31 -2.04
N ASP A 268 -1.54 -6.95 -1.94
CA ASP A 268 -2.12 -7.78 -3.00
C ASP A 268 -2.91 -7.00 -4.05
N ILE A 269 -3.03 -5.69 -3.89
CA ILE A 269 -3.90 -4.85 -4.73
C ILE A 269 -3.05 -3.99 -5.67
N LEU A 270 -3.21 -4.22 -6.97
CA LEU A 270 -2.53 -3.47 -8.03
C LEU A 270 -3.56 -2.65 -8.82
N ILE A 271 -3.36 -1.33 -8.87
CA ILE A 271 -4.16 -0.44 -9.71
C ILE A 271 -3.55 -0.43 -11.11
N LEU A 272 -4.36 -0.77 -12.11
CA LEU A 272 -4.04 -0.64 -13.52
C LEU A 272 -4.94 0.42 -14.16
N PRO A 273 -4.59 0.91 -15.35
CA PRO A 273 -5.51 1.71 -16.14
C PRO A 273 -6.79 0.93 -16.46
N GLY A 274 -7.91 1.39 -15.91
CA GLY A 274 -9.25 0.83 -16.17
C GLY A 274 -9.69 -0.31 -15.25
N GLU A 275 -8.80 -1.02 -14.57
CA GLU A 275 -9.15 -2.07 -13.60
C GLU A 275 -8.22 -2.13 -12.38
N ILE A 276 -8.68 -2.76 -11.31
CA ILE A 276 -7.89 -3.09 -10.14
C ILE A 276 -7.76 -4.62 -10.04
N LEU A 277 -6.54 -5.12 -9.89
CA LEU A 277 -6.30 -6.53 -9.61
C LEU A 277 -6.15 -6.73 -8.10
N ILE A 278 -6.75 -7.79 -7.58
CA ILE A 278 -6.52 -8.26 -6.21
C ILE A 278 -6.04 -9.72 -6.23
N GLY A 279 -4.79 -9.94 -5.82
CA GLY A 279 -4.19 -11.27 -5.77
C GLY A 279 -4.67 -12.09 -4.60
N LEU A 280 -4.96 -13.37 -4.84
CA LEU A 280 -5.12 -14.34 -3.77
C LEU A 280 -3.75 -14.71 -3.20
N SER A 281 -3.63 -14.72 -1.87
CA SER A 281 -2.36 -14.97 -1.18
C SER A 281 -2.59 -15.67 0.16
N ALA A 282 -1.51 -15.86 0.93
CA ALA A 282 -1.63 -16.30 2.33
C ALA A 282 -2.29 -15.25 3.24
N ARG A 283 -2.43 -14.00 2.77
CA ARG A 283 -2.99 -12.86 3.53
C ARG A 283 -4.32 -12.36 2.98
N THR A 284 -4.58 -12.60 1.69
CA THR A 284 -5.82 -12.24 1.01
C THR A 284 -6.59 -13.51 0.61
N ASP A 285 -7.73 -13.74 1.26
CA ASP A 285 -8.57 -14.91 0.99
C ASP A 285 -9.63 -14.64 -0.10
N LYS A 286 -10.27 -15.70 -0.60
CA LYS A 286 -11.29 -15.57 -1.67
C LYS A 286 -12.48 -14.71 -1.27
N LEU A 287 -12.86 -14.72 0.01
CA LEU A 287 -13.97 -13.94 0.51
C LEU A 287 -13.61 -12.45 0.56
N GLY A 288 -12.44 -12.12 1.10
CA GLY A 288 -11.90 -10.77 1.18
C GLY A 288 -11.66 -10.18 -0.19
N ALA A 289 -11.11 -10.95 -1.13
CA ALA A 289 -10.97 -10.53 -2.53
C ALA A 289 -12.33 -10.21 -3.17
N LYS A 290 -13.34 -11.07 -2.97
CA LYS A 290 -14.69 -10.84 -3.48
C LYS A 290 -15.31 -9.58 -2.86
N ARG A 291 -15.24 -9.42 -1.55
CA ARG A 291 -15.79 -8.25 -0.82
C ARG A 291 -15.07 -6.97 -1.24
N PHE A 292 -13.75 -7.01 -1.40
CA PHE A 292 -12.99 -5.89 -1.94
C PHE A 292 -13.51 -5.46 -3.32
N CYS A 293 -13.74 -6.40 -4.24
CA CYS A 293 -14.26 -6.07 -5.57
C CYS A 293 -15.64 -5.38 -5.52
N GLU A 294 -16.50 -5.78 -4.58
CA GLU A 294 -17.80 -5.15 -4.35
C GLU A 294 -17.64 -3.71 -3.81
N LEU A 295 -16.71 -3.49 -2.87
CA LEU A 295 -16.41 -2.17 -2.31
C LEU A 295 -15.74 -1.25 -3.33
N ALA A 296 -14.81 -1.76 -4.15
CA ALA A 296 -14.20 -1.02 -5.25
C ALA A 296 -15.25 -0.58 -6.27
N ARG A 297 -16.21 -1.44 -6.61
CA ARG A 297 -17.35 -1.08 -7.47
C ARG A 297 -18.24 -0.02 -6.83
N ALA A 298 -18.45 -0.06 -5.51
CA ALA A 298 -19.15 1.00 -4.79
C ALA A 298 -18.42 2.36 -4.85
N LEU A 299 -17.09 2.36 -5.03
CA LEU A 299 -16.28 3.55 -5.32
C LEU A 299 -16.21 3.89 -6.82
N GLY A 300 -16.89 3.15 -7.70
CA GLY A 300 -16.91 3.39 -9.13
C GLY A 300 -15.66 2.89 -9.87
N ARG A 301 -14.96 1.87 -9.32
CA ARG A 301 -13.85 1.20 -9.98
C ARG A 301 -14.16 -0.27 -10.23
N GLU A 302 -13.78 -0.77 -11.39
CA GLU A 302 -13.81 -2.21 -11.65
C GLU A 302 -12.61 -2.88 -11.01
N ALA A 303 -12.87 -4.04 -10.40
CA ALA A 303 -11.85 -4.83 -9.74
C ALA A 303 -12.10 -6.32 -9.98
N ARG A 304 -11.01 -7.09 -10.05
CA ARG A 304 -11.03 -8.52 -10.35
C ARG A 304 -10.00 -9.28 -9.52
N ALA A 305 -10.41 -10.41 -8.97
CA ALA A 305 -9.50 -11.33 -8.29
C ALA A 305 -8.62 -12.10 -9.28
N VAL A 306 -7.35 -12.30 -8.94
CA VAL A 306 -6.37 -13.07 -9.71
C VAL A 306 -5.73 -14.15 -8.83
N GLU A 307 -5.41 -15.28 -9.44
CA GLU A 307 -4.58 -16.31 -8.81
C GLU A 307 -3.12 -15.84 -8.86
N THR A 308 -2.45 -15.82 -7.72
CA THR A 308 -1.02 -15.52 -7.63
C THR A 308 -0.24 -16.84 -7.63
N PRO A 309 0.90 -16.96 -8.35
CA PRO A 309 1.71 -18.17 -8.34
C PRO A 309 2.17 -18.58 -6.94
N PRO A 310 2.39 -19.89 -6.70
CA PRO A 310 2.92 -20.36 -5.43
C PRO A 310 4.26 -19.69 -5.07
N GLY A 311 4.41 -19.28 -3.81
CA GLY A 311 5.66 -18.71 -3.28
C GLY A 311 5.78 -17.18 -3.36
N VAL A 312 4.83 -16.49 -3.98
CA VAL A 312 4.74 -15.03 -3.94
C VAL A 312 3.97 -14.61 -2.68
N LEU A 313 4.56 -13.73 -1.85
CA LEU A 313 3.95 -13.28 -0.60
C LEU A 313 2.73 -12.38 -0.86
N HIS A 314 2.95 -11.30 -1.62
CA HIS A 314 1.90 -10.42 -2.12
C HIS A 314 2.04 -10.20 -3.63
N LEU A 315 0.95 -9.91 -4.32
CA LEU A 315 0.97 -9.64 -5.77
C LEU A 315 2.05 -8.61 -6.15
N LYS A 316 2.12 -7.48 -5.44
CA LYS A 316 3.10 -6.40 -5.71
C LYS A 316 4.53 -6.74 -5.32
N THR A 317 4.81 -7.87 -4.68
CA THR A 317 6.19 -8.34 -4.51
C THR A 317 6.82 -8.69 -5.87
N ALA A 318 5.99 -9.08 -6.85
CA ALA A 318 6.45 -9.64 -8.12
C ALA A 318 6.00 -8.85 -9.36
N CYS A 319 5.36 -7.68 -9.18
CA CYS A 319 5.00 -6.78 -10.26
C CYS A 319 4.74 -5.34 -9.80
N ALA A 320 4.83 -4.38 -10.72
CA ALA A 320 4.38 -3.01 -10.52
C ALA A 320 4.01 -2.33 -11.85
N LEU A 321 3.22 -1.27 -11.77
CA LEU A 321 2.91 -0.42 -12.93
C LEU A 321 4.10 0.48 -13.26
N VAL A 322 4.45 0.57 -14.55
CA VAL A 322 5.53 1.45 -15.06
C VAL A 322 4.93 2.70 -15.69
N ASP A 323 3.93 2.53 -16.56
CA ASP A 323 3.19 3.60 -17.24
C ASP A 323 1.77 3.10 -17.61
N GLU A 324 1.01 3.87 -18.40
CA GLU A 324 -0.37 3.53 -18.77
C GLU A 324 -0.52 2.23 -19.59
N GLY A 325 0.55 1.77 -20.25
CA GLY A 325 0.52 0.59 -21.10
C GLY A 325 1.41 -0.54 -20.59
N THR A 326 2.27 -0.27 -19.61
CA THR A 326 3.39 -1.16 -19.29
C THR A 326 3.43 -1.49 -17.79
N VAL A 327 3.66 -2.78 -17.52
CA VAL A 327 3.98 -3.30 -16.19
C VAL A 327 5.36 -3.92 -16.19
N ILE A 328 6.05 -3.84 -15.06
CA ILE A 328 7.19 -4.70 -14.77
C ILE A 328 6.71 -5.92 -13.99
N ALA A 329 7.22 -7.10 -14.31
CA ALA A 329 6.87 -8.32 -13.60
C ALA A 329 8.05 -9.29 -13.53
N THR A 330 8.05 -10.15 -12.53
CA THR A 330 8.91 -11.34 -12.57
C THR A 330 8.43 -12.29 -13.67
N PRO A 331 9.29 -13.17 -14.22
CA PRO A 331 8.88 -14.14 -15.24
C PRO A 331 7.68 -15.00 -14.83
N ALA A 332 7.52 -15.28 -13.53
CA ALA A 332 6.40 -16.05 -12.99
C ALA A 332 5.03 -15.35 -13.12
N LEU A 333 5.00 -14.02 -13.18
CA LEU A 333 3.78 -13.23 -13.31
C LEU A 333 3.56 -12.66 -14.72
N ALA A 334 4.51 -12.81 -15.63
CA ALA A 334 4.47 -12.11 -16.92
C ALA A 334 3.20 -12.40 -17.75
N GLY A 335 2.64 -13.61 -17.65
CA GLY A 335 1.45 -14.02 -18.40
C GLY A 335 0.11 -13.47 -17.91
N MET A 336 0.05 -12.74 -16.79
CA MET A 336 -1.24 -12.36 -16.17
C MET A 336 -1.83 -11.03 -16.69
N PHE A 337 -1.01 -10.18 -17.31
CA PHE A 337 -1.35 -8.79 -17.65
C PHE A 337 -1.82 -8.65 -19.10
N GLY A 338 -2.96 -9.26 -19.41
CA GLY A 338 -3.53 -9.24 -20.76
C GLY A 338 -3.76 -7.81 -21.27
N GLY A 339 -3.26 -7.51 -22.48
CA GLY A 339 -3.44 -6.20 -23.12
C GLY A 339 -2.43 -5.13 -22.71
N MET A 340 -1.51 -5.44 -21.79
CA MET A 340 -0.39 -4.57 -21.40
C MET A 340 0.93 -5.10 -21.98
N GLU A 341 1.89 -4.19 -22.18
CA GLU A 341 3.28 -4.56 -22.35
C GLU A 341 3.84 -5.04 -21.00
N VAL A 342 4.58 -6.14 -21.03
CA VAL A 342 5.20 -6.71 -19.83
C VAL A 342 6.71 -6.64 -20.00
N MET A 343 7.37 -5.90 -19.12
CA MET A 343 8.81 -5.87 -18.98
C MET A 343 9.20 -6.88 -17.91
N GLU A 344 9.94 -7.91 -18.27
CA GLU A 344 10.42 -8.89 -17.29
C GLU A 344 11.60 -8.34 -16.50
N THR A 345 11.64 -8.60 -15.19
CA THR A 345 12.81 -8.29 -14.37
C THR A 345 14.04 -9.06 -14.87
N PRO A 346 15.22 -8.42 -14.99
CA PRO A 346 16.47 -9.11 -15.26
C PRO A 346 16.75 -10.24 -14.26
N THR A 347 17.33 -11.34 -14.72
CA THR A 347 17.71 -12.48 -13.86
C THR A 347 18.60 -12.05 -12.70
N GLY A 348 18.21 -12.37 -11.47
CA GLY A 348 18.88 -11.98 -10.23
C GLY A 348 18.43 -10.63 -9.66
N GLU A 349 17.56 -9.89 -10.35
CA GLU A 349 16.95 -8.65 -9.87
C GLU A 349 15.42 -8.79 -9.73
N GLU A 350 14.90 -10.00 -9.50
CA GLU A 350 13.46 -10.26 -9.42
C GLU A 350 12.78 -9.43 -8.32
N LYS A 351 13.48 -9.15 -7.23
CA LYS A 351 13.02 -8.30 -6.13
C LYS A 351 12.83 -6.83 -6.54
N ALA A 352 13.37 -6.41 -7.68
CA ALA A 352 13.17 -5.06 -8.22
C ALA A 352 11.74 -4.83 -8.72
N ALA A 353 10.94 -5.90 -8.90
CA ALA A 353 9.55 -5.79 -9.32
C ALA A 353 8.68 -5.00 -8.33
N ASN A 354 9.05 -4.94 -7.04
CA ASN A 354 8.45 -4.03 -6.07
C ASN A 354 9.06 -2.63 -6.21
N LEU A 355 8.73 -1.95 -7.30
CA LEU A 355 9.01 -0.53 -7.51
C LEU A 355 7.75 0.29 -7.32
N LEU A 356 7.91 1.61 -7.27
CA LEU A 356 6.81 2.53 -7.07
C LEU A 356 6.81 3.66 -8.12
N ARG A 357 5.81 3.65 -8.99
CA ARG A 357 5.55 4.72 -9.96
C ARG A 357 4.82 5.89 -9.28
N LEU A 358 5.38 7.10 -9.42
CA LEU A 358 4.86 8.36 -8.88
C LEU A 358 5.01 9.46 -9.93
N ASN A 359 3.92 9.96 -10.48
CA ASN A 359 3.97 11.05 -11.47
C ASN A 359 4.93 10.71 -12.63
N ASP A 360 6.02 11.45 -12.82
CA ASP A 360 7.06 11.24 -13.82
C ASP A 360 8.25 10.39 -13.30
N THR A 361 8.22 10.01 -12.03
CA THR A 361 9.30 9.33 -11.30
C THR A 361 8.98 7.85 -11.02
N ILE A 362 10.00 7.00 -10.99
CA ILE A 362 9.94 5.63 -10.46
C ILE A 362 10.97 5.50 -9.34
N LEU A 363 10.49 5.13 -8.15
CA LEU A 363 11.34 4.74 -7.03
C LEU A 363 11.66 3.24 -7.14
N ILE A 364 12.94 2.89 -7.08
CA ILE A 364 13.42 1.51 -7.19
C ILE A 364 14.49 1.23 -6.14
N GLY A 365 14.64 -0.03 -5.70
CA GLY A 365 15.75 -0.41 -4.83
C GLY A 365 17.11 -0.17 -5.51
N ALA A 366 18.06 0.41 -4.76
CA ALA A 366 19.38 0.80 -5.28
C ALA A 366 20.26 -0.38 -5.74
N ASP A 367 19.94 -1.60 -5.28
CA ASP A 367 20.68 -2.83 -5.62
C ASP A 367 20.33 -3.38 -7.03
N TYR A 368 19.47 -2.70 -7.80
CA TYR A 368 18.90 -3.22 -9.05
C TYR A 368 19.25 -2.36 -10.28
N PRO A 369 20.53 -2.20 -10.62
CA PRO A 369 20.97 -1.26 -11.66
C PRO A 369 20.50 -1.67 -13.06
N ARG A 370 20.39 -2.97 -13.39
CA ARG A 370 19.94 -3.38 -14.73
C ARG A 370 18.45 -3.11 -14.91
N THR A 371 17.66 -3.29 -13.86
CA THR A 371 16.24 -2.92 -13.86
C THR A 371 16.06 -1.41 -13.96
N ALA A 372 16.90 -0.63 -13.26
CA ALA A 372 16.90 0.82 -13.36
C ALA A 372 17.22 1.29 -14.80
N GLU A 373 18.24 0.72 -15.43
CA GLU A 373 18.62 1.02 -16.82
C GLU A 373 17.49 0.66 -17.81
N LEU A 374 16.86 -0.51 -17.62
CA LEU A 374 15.73 -0.97 -18.41
C LEU A 374 14.55 0.02 -18.40
N LEU A 375 14.31 0.67 -17.25
CA LEU A 375 13.18 1.58 -17.05
C LEU A 375 13.52 3.06 -17.32
N ALA A 376 14.80 3.40 -17.51
CA ALA A 376 15.27 4.79 -17.61
C ALA A 376 14.65 5.58 -18.77
N ALA A 377 14.18 4.90 -19.83
CA ALA A 377 13.49 5.53 -20.96
C ALA A 377 12.01 5.83 -20.66
N ARG A 378 11.44 5.28 -19.59
CA ARG A 378 10.01 5.39 -19.23
C ARG A 378 9.73 6.47 -18.18
N ALA A 379 10.70 6.75 -17.32
CA ALA A 379 10.54 7.60 -16.15
C ALA A 379 11.88 8.12 -15.62
N GLN A 380 11.83 9.17 -14.81
CA GLN A 380 12.96 9.52 -13.96
C GLN A 380 13.15 8.43 -12.89
N ILE A 381 14.31 7.79 -12.87
CA ILE A 381 14.61 6.74 -11.90
C ILE A 381 15.26 7.33 -10.65
N VAL A 382 14.73 7.00 -9.48
CA VAL A 382 15.31 7.35 -8.18
C VAL A 382 15.61 6.07 -7.41
N PRO A 383 16.88 5.63 -7.39
CA PRO A 383 17.32 4.49 -6.61
C PRO A 383 17.33 4.83 -5.11
N LEU A 384 16.78 3.95 -4.27
CA LEU A 384 16.71 4.11 -2.82
C LEU A 384 17.30 2.90 -2.07
N PRO A 385 17.95 3.10 -0.91
CA PRO A 385 18.34 2.00 -0.05
C PRO A 385 17.10 1.30 0.50
N VAL A 386 17.09 -0.03 0.43
CA VAL A 386 15.97 -0.90 0.86
C VAL A 386 16.48 -2.17 1.54
N ALA A 387 17.72 -2.18 2.01
CA ALA A 387 18.34 -3.33 2.62
C ALA A 387 17.64 -3.76 3.91
N GLU A 388 17.28 -2.81 4.76
CA GLU A 388 16.69 -3.07 6.07
C GLU A 388 15.20 -3.39 5.94
N ILE A 389 14.45 -2.63 5.14
CA ILE A 389 13.02 -2.89 4.90
C ILE A 389 12.79 -4.26 4.25
N ARG A 390 13.67 -4.71 3.34
CA ARG A 390 13.57 -6.04 2.73
C ARG A 390 13.74 -7.19 3.73
N LYS A 391 14.38 -6.97 4.88
CA LYS A 391 14.55 -8.01 5.92
C LYS A 391 13.22 -8.39 6.59
N ILE A 392 12.21 -7.54 6.44
CA ILE A 392 10.82 -7.76 6.91
C ILE A 392 9.84 -7.90 5.75
N ASP A 393 10.32 -8.52 4.65
CA ASP A 393 9.55 -8.92 3.46
C ASP A 393 8.73 -7.80 2.81
N ALA A 394 9.18 -6.54 2.96
CA ALA A 394 8.50 -5.37 2.41
C ALA A 394 9.34 -4.67 1.33
N GLY A 395 8.68 -3.76 0.61
CA GLY A 395 9.29 -2.92 -0.41
C GLY A 395 8.76 -1.48 -0.40
N LEU A 396 9.07 -0.74 -1.45
CA LEU A 396 8.79 0.69 -1.55
C LEU A 396 7.29 1.02 -1.63
N SER A 397 6.50 0.13 -2.25
CA SER A 397 5.04 0.31 -2.34
C SER A 397 4.34 0.23 -0.98
N CYS A 398 4.84 -0.62 -0.08
CA CYS A 398 4.20 -0.95 1.19
C CYS A 398 4.13 0.24 2.17
N MET A 399 5.07 1.18 2.08
CA MET A 399 5.27 2.24 3.09
C MET A 399 4.35 3.46 2.95
N SER A 400 3.50 3.52 1.92
CA SER A 400 2.59 4.66 1.75
C SER A 400 1.24 4.29 1.17
N LEU A 401 0.25 5.12 1.49
CA LEU A 401 -1.00 5.26 0.75
C LEU A 401 -0.91 6.50 -0.11
N ARG A 402 -1.30 6.43 -1.39
CA ARG A 402 -1.07 7.50 -2.36
C ARG A 402 -2.32 7.74 -3.18
N TRP A 403 -2.68 9.00 -3.39
CA TRP A 403 -3.84 9.36 -4.20
C TRP A 403 -3.70 10.75 -4.82
N LYS A 404 -4.59 11.05 -5.77
CA LYS A 404 -4.79 12.38 -6.31
C LYS A 404 -5.92 13.07 -5.54
N GLY A 405 -5.64 14.23 -4.94
CA GLY A 405 -6.65 15.11 -4.37
C GLY A 405 -7.60 15.62 -5.46
N ARG A 406 -8.85 15.89 -5.07
CA ARG A 406 -9.86 16.48 -5.96
C ARG A 406 -9.79 17.99 -6.01
#